data_AF-A0A7C4BP47-F1
#
_entry.id   AF-A0A7C4BP47-F1
#
_cell.length_a   1.000
_cell.length_b   1.000
_cell.length_c   1.000
_cell.angle_alpha   90.00
_cell.angle_beta   90.00
_cell.angle_gamma   90.00
#
_symmetry.space_group_name_H-M   'P 1'
#
loop_
_entity.id
_entity.type
_entity.pdbx_description
1 polymer ?
#
loop_
_entity_poly.entity_id
_entity_poly.type
_entity_poly.pdbx_seq_one_letter_code
_entity_poly.pdbx_strand_id
1 'polypeptide(L)'
;MKNNQKCCVFLGLILVISMCISSLAFGATYRLAFLEAEDKMPIEDESEYKWAKANQTTTLIFPSGSGKFKDEKGNAVKLTDFQIVWWHRANAATIPPNFLENSTKNAFLDFVKAGGSLFLSQVALHYVFDLGLESLEPRLCAPNVDHATSGIIAAEGQETHPVFAGFKAMGLDPAKGFNIDCYGHDCMSDFYPKGPAKDGTVLGKAYQEPHPQAWFGQVTPLVEYKVGNGIIIVSGWRFTVFRSNDEKCKYSDAMTKLHENIMEYLGAAASVDSKDKLPSQWGLIKNRN
;
A
#
# COMPACT_ATOMS: atom_id res chain seq x y z
N MET A 1 -77.70 -3.59 4.29
CA MET A 1 -77.63 -4.51 5.44
C MET A 1 -76.52 -5.53 5.20
N LYS A 2 -75.52 -5.58 6.10
CA LYS A 2 -74.54 -6.67 6.40
C LYS A 2 -73.73 -7.26 5.22
N ASN A 3 -72.46 -6.90 5.02
CA ASN A 3 -71.23 -7.39 5.70
C ASN A 3 -71.06 -8.93 5.69
N ASN A 4 -70.08 -9.47 4.94
CA ASN A 4 -68.85 -10.07 5.48
C ASN A 4 -68.04 -10.92 4.47
N GLN A 5 -66.71 -10.66 4.43
CA GLN A 5 -65.56 -11.61 4.44
C GLN A 5 -65.48 -12.71 3.35
N LYS A 6 -64.33 -13.08 2.75
CA LYS A 6 -62.90 -12.96 3.06
C LYS A 6 -62.10 -13.57 1.88
N CYS A 7 -60.80 -13.23 1.85
CA CYS A 7 -59.66 -14.06 1.42
C CYS A 7 -59.23 -14.16 -0.06
N CYS A 8 -57.96 -13.76 -0.24
CA CYS A 8 -56.91 -14.33 -1.10
C CYS A 8 -57.14 -14.20 -2.62
N VAL A 9 -56.26 -13.57 -3.42
CA VAL A 9 -54.85 -13.94 -3.62
C VAL A 9 -54.09 -12.70 -4.13
N PHE A 10 -53.03 -12.31 -3.41
CA PHE A 10 -52.00 -11.37 -3.87
C PHE A 10 -50.81 -12.22 -4.36
N LEU A 11 -50.74 -12.49 -5.65
CA LEU A 11 -49.59 -13.04 -6.40
C LEU A 11 -49.70 -12.38 -7.78
N GLY A 12 -48.72 -11.74 -8.38
CA GLY A 12 -47.28 -11.83 -8.25
C GLY A 12 -46.76 -11.51 -9.65
N LEU A 13 -46.26 -10.29 -9.86
CA LEU A 13 -45.51 -9.94 -11.07
C LEU A 13 -44.60 -8.75 -10.78
N ILE A 14 -43.70 -8.91 -9.80
CA ILE A 14 -42.49 -8.09 -9.74
C ILE A 14 -41.56 -8.71 -10.78
N LEU A 15 -41.54 -8.09 -11.97
CA LEU A 15 -40.60 -8.38 -13.02
C LEU A 15 -39.21 -8.01 -12.48
N VAL A 16 -38.45 -9.01 -12.06
CA VAL A 16 -37.04 -8.89 -11.71
C VAL A 16 -36.28 -8.53 -12.98
N ILE A 17 -36.11 -7.23 -13.24
CA ILE A 17 -35.07 -6.74 -14.12
C ILE A 17 -33.76 -6.99 -13.37
N SER A 18 -33.23 -8.20 -13.52
CA SER A 18 -31.85 -8.53 -13.21
C SER A 18 -30.98 -7.78 -14.23
N MET A 19 -30.77 -6.49 -13.98
CA MET A 19 -29.64 -5.78 -14.55
C MET A 19 -28.40 -6.44 -13.96
N CYS A 20 -27.85 -7.40 -14.68
CA CYS A 20 -26.44 -7.73 -14.61
C CYS A 20 -25.68 -6.47 -14.98
N ILE A 21 -25.48 -5.59 -14.00
CA ILE A 21 -24.39 -4.63 -14.03
C ILE A 21 -23.16 -5.50 -13.86
N SER A 22 -22.66 -6.02 -14.98
CA SER A 22 -21.28 -6.41 -15.10
C SER A 22 -20.49 -5.15 -14.82
N SER A 23 -20.19 -4.89 -13.55
CA SER A 23 -19.22 -3.90 -13.16
C SER A 23 -17.90 -4.40 -13.73
N LEU A 24 -17.57 -3.94 -14.94
CA LEU A 24 -16.20 -3.75 -15.34
C LEU A 24 -15.62 -2.84 -14.27
N ALA A 25 -15.08 -3.44 -13.20
CA ALA A 25 -14.25 -2.77 -12.24
C ALA A 25 -12.96 -2.43 -12.98
N PHE A 26 -13.00 -1.39 -13.81
CA PHE A 26 -11.80 -0.64 -14.11
C PHE A 26 -11.37 -0.07 -12.75
N GLY A 27 -10.33 -0.68 -12.15
CA GLY A 27 -9.71 -0.15 -10.95
C GLY A 27 -9.41 1.32 -11.17
N ALA A 28 -9.74 2.16 -10.20
CA ALA A 28 -9.45 3.58 -10.34
C ALA A 28 -7.93 3.73 -10.42
N THR A 29 -7.43 4.34 -11.49
CA THR A 29 -6.00 4.68 -11.57
C THR A 29 -5.78 5.97 -10.83
N TYR A 30 -4.89 5.94 -9.83
CA TYR A 30 -4.56 7.10 -9.01
C TYR A 30 -3.32 7.80 -9.57
N ARG A 31 -3.21 9.11 -9.29
CA ARG A 31 -2.00 9.86 -9.61
C ARG A 31 -0.92 9.50 -8.60
N LEU A 32 0.07 8.76 -9.05
CA LEU A 32 1.16 8.25 -8.24
C LEU A 32 2.46 8.98 -8.61
N ALA A 33 3.16 9.49 -7.61
CA ALA A 33 4.57 9.82 -7.72
C ALA A 33 5.39 8.62 -7.28
N PHE A 34 6.21 8.07 -8.17
CA PHE A 34 7.24 7.11 -7.78
C PHE A 34 8.49 7.92 -7.45
N LEU A 35 8.95 7.86 -6.22
CA LEU A 35 10.05 8.66 -5.72
C LEU A 35 11.35 7.87 -5.80
N GLU A 36 12.29 8.39 -6.57
CA GLU A 36 13.66 7.91 -6.59
C GLU A 36 14.57 8.94 -5.92
N ALA A 37 15.47 8.46 -5.07
CA ALA A 37 16.41 9.30 -4.34
C ALA A 37 17.65 9.65 -5.15
N GLU A 38 17.99 8.79 -6.13
CA GLU A 38 19.18 8.90 -6.97
C GLU A 38 18.85 9.50 -8.33
N ASP A 39 19.81 10.16 -9.00
CA ASP A 39 19.55 10.72 -10.34
C ASP A 39 19.29 9.63 -11.40
N LYS A 40 19.61 8.37 -11.09
CA LYS A 40 19.34 7.20 -11.91
C LYS A 40 18.74 6.11 -11.02
N MET A 41 17.64 5.52 -11.48
CA MET A 41 16.98 4.40 -10.81
C MET A 41 17.93 3.18 -10.71
N PRO A 42 18.14 2.64 -9.49
CA PRO A 42 18.81 1.36 -9.29
C PRO A 42 18.04 0.22 -9.96
N ILE A 43 18.74 -0.83 -10.38
CA ILE A 43 18.12 -1.97 -11.07
C ILE A 43 17.13 -2.71 -10.16
N GLU A 44 17.38 -2.66 -8.85
CA GLU A 44 16.57 -3.27 -7.81
C GLU A 44 15.23 -2.54 -7.61
N ASP A 45 15.15 -1.25 -7.96
CA ASP A 45 13.93 -0.44 -7.83
C ASP A 45 13.11 -0.42 -9.15
N GLU A 46 13.72 -0.84 -10.27
CA GLU A 46 13.11 -0.79 -11.61
C GLU A 46 11.82 -1.60 -11.71
N SER A 47 11.74 -2.73 -11.02
CA SER A 47 10.60 -3.63 -11.13
C SER A 47 9.33 -3.03 -10.55
N GLU A 48 9.44 -2.42 -9.39
CA GLU A 48 8.39 -1.73 -8.66
C GLU A 48 7.94 -0.49 -9.46
N TYR A 49 8.89 0.26 -10.03
CA TYR A 49 8.55 1.36 -10.92
C TYR A 49 7.83 0.91 -12.19
N LYS A 50 8.30 -0.16 -12.86
CA LYS A 50 7.65 -0.73 -14.05
C LYS A 50 6.22 -1.17 -13.73
N TRP A 51 6.02 -1.84 -12.59
CA TRP A 51 4.70 -2.22 -12.11
C TRP A 51 3.83 -0.98 -11.85
N ALA A 52 4.35 0.03 -11.16
CA ALA A 52 3.61 1.25 -10.87
C ALA A 52 3.19 1.97 -12.17
N LYS A 53 4.08 2.04 -13.16
CA LYS A 53 3.81 2.65 -14.46
C LYS A 53 2.80 1.88 -15.30
N ALA A 54 2.76 0.56 -15.18
CA ALA A 54 1.80 -0.29 -15.88
C ALA A 54 0.39 -0.23 -15.27
N ASN A 55 0.28 0.00 -13.95
CA ASN A 55 -0.97 -0.12 -13.21
C ASN A 55 -1.55 1.21 -12.70
N GLN A 56 -0.78 2.29 -12.70
CA GLN A 56 -1.18 3.60 -12.16
C GLN A 56 -0.77 4.76 -13.08
N THR A 57 -1.37 5.94 -12.87
CA THR A 57 -0.91 7.17 -13.54
C THR A 57 0.35 7.67 -12.84
N THR A 58 1.48 7.10 -13.21
CA THR A 58 2.75 7.24 -12.48
C THR A 58 3.66 8.30 -13.11
N THR A 59 4.19 9.19 -12.27
CA THR A 59 5.30 10.10 -12.61
C THR A 59 6.51 9.77 -11.74
N LEU A 60 7.67 9.57 -12.36
CA LEU A 60 8.92 9.45 -11.62
C LEU A 60 9.39 10.84 -11.18
N ILE A 61 9.65 11.00 -9.88
CA ILE A 61 10.10 12.25 -9.29
C ILE A 61 11.37 12.06 -8.47
N PHE A 62 12.14 13.14 -8.37
CA PHE A 62 13.40 13.19 -7.66
C PHE A 62 13.43 14.38 -6.71
N PRO A 63 14.09 14.28 -5.56
CA PRO A 63 14.37 15.43 -4.71
C PRO A 63 15.26 16.44 -5.45
N SER A 64 14.96 17.73 -5.34
CA SER A 64 15.76 18.84 -5.87
C SER A 64 16.33 19.75 -4.77
N GLY A 65 16.29 19.26 -3.52
CA GLY A 65 16.82 19.93 -2.33
C GLY A 65 15.81 20.85 -1.65
N SER A 66 16.01 21.14 -0.35
CA SER A 66 15.16 22.05 0.41
C SER A 66 13.66 21.70 0.38
N GLY A 67 13.32 20.41 0.44
CA GLY A 67 11.93 19.92 0.37
C GLY A 67 11.22 20.12 -0.96
N LYS A 68 11.97 20.32 -2.06
CA LYS A 68 11.44 20.45 -3.42
C LYS A 68 11.68 19.17 -4.23
N PHE A 69 10.89 18.99 -5.27
CA PHE A 69 10.92 17.83 -6.15
C PHE A 69 10.87 18.25 -7.62
N LYS A 70 11.42 17.41 -8.49
CA LYS A 70 11.42 17.58 -9.96
C LYS A 70 11.00 16.28 -10.64
N ASP A 71 10.42 16.37 -11.83
CA ASP A 71 10.17 15.20 -12.70
C ASP A 71 11.44 14.79 -13.48
N GLU A 72 11.35 13.71 -14.27
CA GLU A 72 12.42 13.23 -15.16
C GLU A 72 12.93 14.27 -16.18
N LYS A 73 12.13 15.30 -16.49
CA LYS A 73 12.49 16.39 -17.41
C LYS A 73 13.10 17.58 -16.67
N GLY A 74 13.21 17.52 -15.35
CA GLY A 74 13.71 18.60 -14.51
C GLY A 74 12.66 19.68 -14.19
N ASN A 75 11.39 19.48 -14.53
CA ASN A 75 10.33 20.42 -14.18
C ASN A 75 10.01 20.31 -12.69
N ALA A 76 9.81 21.44 -12.02
CA ALA A 76 9.39 21.44 -10.63
C ALA A 76 7.98 20.84 -10.47
N VAL A 77 7.82 19.94 -9.49
CA VAL A 77 6.55 19.32 -9.13
C VAL A 77 6.29 19.47 -7.63
N LYS A 78 5.02 19.42 -7.22
CA LYS A 78 4.63 19.41 -5.81
C LYS A 78 4.11 18.03 -5.44
N LEU A 79 4.37 17.58 -4.21
CA LEU A 79 3.82 16.30 -3.73
C LEU A 79 2.28 16.30 -3.78
N THR A 80 1.64 17.45 -3.54
CA THR A 80 0.18 17.62 -3.63
C THR A 80 -0.40 17.52 -5.05
N ASP A 81 0.45 17.43 -6.08
CA ASP A 81 -0.01 17.11 -7.44
C ASP A 81 -0.37 15.62 -7.57
N PHE A 82 -0.07 14.80 -6.56
CA PHE A 82 -0.27 13.36 -6.52
C PHE A 82 -1.16 12.96 -5.34
N GLN A 83 -1.86 11.85 -5.48
CA GLN A 83 -2.63 11.24 -4.39
C GLN A 83 -1.71 10.34 -3.55
N ILE A 84 -0.82 9.62 -4.22
CA ILE A 84 0.10 8.66 -3.62
C ILE A 84 1.52 9.09 -3.96
N VAL A 85 2.38 9.13 -2.96
CA VAL A 85 3.82 9.11 -3.16
C VAL A 85 4.31 7.74 -2.72
N TRP A 86 4.94 6.98 -3.61
CA TRP A 86 5.56 5.71 -3.27
C TRP A 86 7.07 5.89 -3.31
N TRP A 87 7.71 5.69 -2.16
CA TRP A 87 9.15 5.51 -2.08
C TRP A 87 9.49 4.05 -1.85
N HIS A 88 10.06 3.43 -2.88
CA HIS A 88 10.72 2.14 -2.78
C HIS A 88 12.23 2.37 -2.75
N ARG A 89 12.96 1.61 -1.93
CA ARG A 89 14.42 1.64 -1.90
C ARG A 89 14.97 0.29 -1.51
N ALA A 90 15.29 -0.53 -2.50
CA ALA A 90 16.00 -1.78 -2.32
C ALA A 90 17.52 -1.55 -2.29
N ASN A 91 18.23 -2.50 -1.69
CA ASN A 91 19.70 -2.63 -1.72
C ASN A 91 20.56 -1.43 -1.23
N ALA A 92 19.95 -0.43 -0.58
CA ALA A 92 20.67 0.67 0.07
C ALA A 92 20.92 0.40 1.57
N ALA A 93 22.07 0.82 2.09
CA ALA A 93 22.37 0.64 3.51
C ALA A 93 21.72 1.68 4.44
N THR A 94 21.28 2.82 3.90
CA THR A 94 20.81 3.98 4.69
C THR A 94 19.78 4.83 3.93
N ILE A 95 19.08 5.69 4.68
CA ILE A 95 18.28 6.80 4.15
C ILE A 95 19.20 7.88 3.57
N PRO A 96 18.98 8.36 2.33
CA PRO A 96 19.85 9.35 1.72
C PRO A 96 19.81 10.73 2.41
N PRO A 97 20.93 11.48 2.50
CA PRO A 97 21.01 12.69 3.32
C PRO A 97 19.99 13.80 3.01
N ASN A 98 19.61 13.95 1.74
CA ASN A 98 18.58 14.91 1.30
C ASN A 98 17.20 14.65 1.92
N PHE A 99 16.89 13.40 2.29
CA PHE A 99 15.66 13.05 3.01
C PHE A 99 15.75 13.32 4.51
N LEU A 100 16.97 13.44 5.06
CA LEU A 100 17.18 13.75 6.48
C LEU A 100 17.08 15.25 6.79
N GLU A 101 17.14 16.11 5.76
CA GLU A 101 16.91 17.54 5.90
C GLU A 101 15.52 17.84 6.47
N ASN A 102 15.44 18.78 7.43
CA ASN A 102 14.16 19.18 8.03
C ASN A 102 13.15 19.71 7.00
N SER A 103 13.64 20.38 5.95
CA SER A 103 12.81 20.88 4.83
C SER A 103 12.10 19.73 4.10
N THR A 104 12.82 18.66 3.79
CA THR A 104 12.29 17.48 3.11
C THR A 104 11.34 16.69 4.02
N LYS A 105 11.73 16.46 5.27
CA LYS A 105 10.85 15.81 6.27
C LYS A 105 9.54 16.57 6.45
N ASN A 106 9.61 17.90 6.55
CA ASN A 106 8.42 18.74 6.65
C ASN A 106 7.57 18.67 5.38
N ALA A 107 8.17 18.64 4.18
CA ALA A 107 7.41 18.49 2.94
C ALA A 107 6.58 17.19 2.89
N PHE A 108 7.16 16.06 3.33
CA PHE A 108 6.41 14.80 3.45
C PHE A 108 5.32 14.86 4.53
N LEU A 109 5.65 15.36 5.73
CA LEU A 109 4.66 15.48 6.81
C LEU A 109 3.50 16.41 6.42
N ASP A 110 3.79 17.53 5.77
CA ASP A 110 2.77 18.48 5.33
C ASP A 110 1.89 17.89 4.23
N PHE A 111 2.49 17.16 3.27
CA PHE A 111 1.75 16.42 2.25
C PHE A 111 0.78 15.40 2.87
N VAL A 112 1.26 14.56 3.79
CA VAL A 112 0.41 13.56 4.43
C VAL A 112 -0.64 14.21 5.32
N LYS A 113 -0.28 15.21 6.15
CA LYS A 113 -1.24 15.96 6.97
C LYS A 113 -2.35 16.60 6.15
N ALA A 114 -2.04 17.08 4.95
CA ALA A 114 -3.00 17.67 4.02
C ALA A 114 -3.93 16.65 3.36
N GLY A 115 -3.72 15.34 3.58
CA GLY A 115 -4.55 14.27 3.04
C GLY A 115 -3.90 13.46 1.92
N GLY A 116 -2.59 13.62 1.69
CA GLY A 116 -1.81 12.78 0.79
C GLY A 116 -1.51 11.42 1.42
N SER A 117 -1.26 10.44 0.57
CA SER A 117 -0.89 9.09 1.00
C SER A 117 0.56 8.78 0.67
N LEU A 118 1.29 8.19 1.63
CA LEU A 118 2.68 7.77 1.46
C LEU A 118 2.78 6.25 1.56
N PHE A 119 3.45 5.62 0.60
CA PHE A 119 3.86 4.22 0.70
C PHE A 119 5.38 4.15 0.81
N LEU A 120 5.89 3.56 1.89
CA LEU A 120 7.32 3.39 2.14
C LEU A 120 7.66 1.91 2.15
N SER A 121 8.44 1.45 1.17
CA SER A 121 8.79 0.03 1.05
C SER A 121 10.30 -0.22 1.14
N GLN A 122 10.69 -1.36 1.69
CA GLN A 122 12.09 -1.77 1.95
C GLN A 122 12.83 -0.81 2.89
N VAL A 123 13.98 -0.29 2.49
CA VAL A 123 14.79 0.62 3.31
C VAL A 123 14.02 1.91 3.61
N ALA A 124 13.14 2.33 2.71
CA ALA A 124 12.31 3.52 2.89
C ALA A 124 11.37 3.41 4.11
N LEU A 125 11.01 2.20 4.57
CA LEU A 125 10.26 2.01 5.81
C LEU A 125 10.93 2.72 6.99
N HIS A 126 12.26 2.69 7.06
CA HIS A 126 13.02 3.29 8.16
C HIS A 126 12.71 4.79 8.35
N TYR A 127 12.27 5.46 7.27
CA TYR A 127 11.98 6.89 7.28
C TYR A 127 10.85 7.28 8.25
N VAL A 128 9.99 6.36 8.69
CA VAL A 128 9.01 6.67 9.75
C VAL A 128 9.67 7.10 11.07
N PHE A 129 10.88 6.60 11.36
CA PHE A 129 11.66 7.04 12.50
C PHE A 129 12.19 8.47 12.31
N ASP A 130 12.76 8.75 11.14
CA ASP A 130 13.27 10.10 10.80
C ASP A 130 12.17 11.16 10.80
N LEU A 131 10.95 10.78 10.39
CA LEU A 131 9.74 11.60 10.45
C LEU A 131 9.20 11.79 11.89
N GLY A 132 9.76 11.09 12.88
CA GLY A 132 9.36 11.15 14.29
C GLY A 132 8.10 10.34 14.64
N LEU A 133 7.60 9.53 13.70
CA LEU A 133 6.42 8.69 13.87
C LEU A 133 6.70 7.44 14.71
N GLU A 134 7.97 7.10 14.89
CA GLU A 134 8.42 6.01 15.74
C GLU A 134 9.44 6.49 16.78
N SER A 135 9.44 5.90 17.97
CA SER A 135 10.43 6.19 19.03
C SER A 135 11.59 5.22 19.05
N LEU A 136 11.40 4.03 18.48
CA LEU A 136 12.46 3.04 18.36
C LEU A 136 12.88 2.97 16.90
N GLU A 137 14.18 3.02 16.68
CA GLU A 137 14.77 2.95 15.35
C GLU A 137 14.50 1.57 14.73
N PRO A 138 13.80 1.50 13.58
CA PRO A 138 13.61 0.27 12.83
C PRO A 138 14.97 -0.30 12.42
N ARG A 139 15.10 -1.61 12.48
CA ARG A 139 16.33 -2.28 12.08
C ARG A 139 16.55 -2.11 10.58
N LEU A 140 17.81 -1.94 10.18
CA LEU A 140 18.25 -2.07 8.79
C LEU A 140 18.91 -3.43 8.61
N CYS A 141 18.55 -4.14 7.56
CA CYS A 141 19.08 -5.46 7.23
C CYS A 141 19.78 -5.41 5.88
N ALA A 142 20.99 -5.97 5.84
CA ALA A 142 21.74 -6.20 4.61
C ALA A 142 20.99 -7.23 3.71
N PRO A 143 21.29 -7.28 2.40
CA PRO A 143 20.61 -8.20 1.51
C PRO A 143 21.06 -9.63 1.82
N ASN A 144 20.20 -10.61 1.54
CA ASN A 144 20.55 -12.01 1.66
C ASN A 144 19.91 -12.86 0.57
N VAL A 145 20.67 -13.83 0.07
CA VAL A 145 20.21 -14.84 -0.87
C VAL A 145 19.86 -16.09 -0.07
N ASP A 146 18.76 -16.02 0.68
CA ASP A 146 18.19 -17.20 1.33
C ASP A 146 17.06 -17.81 0.50
N HIS A 147 16.85 -19.12 0.66
CA HIS A 147 15.82 -19.88 -0.06
C HIS A 147 14.53 -20.00 0.76
N ALA A 148 14.30 -19.12 1.74
CA ALA A 148 13.12 -19.18 2.57
C ALA A 148 11.99 -18.35 1.96
N THR A 149 10.85 -19.01 1.73
CA THR A 149 9.58 -18.35 1.44
C THR A 149 9.15 -17.49 2.61
N SER A 150 8.49 -16.39 2.32
CA SER A 150 7.87 -15.49 3.27
C SER A 150 6.50 -15.11 2.78
N GLY A 151 5.68 -14.76 3.75
CA GLY A 151 4.27 -14.53 3.59
C GLY A 151 3.77 -13.56 4.61
N ILE A 152 2.49 -13.25 4.48
CA ILE A 152 1.77 -12.35 5.35
C ILE A 152 0.61 -13.08 6.00
N ILE A 153 0.39 -12.82 7.28
CA ILE A 153 -0.86 -13.12 7.99
C ILE A 153 -1.42 -11.79 8.50
N ALA A 154 -2.72 -11.59 8.34
CA ALA A 154 -3.38 -10.41 8.87
C ALA A 154 -3.21 -10.36 10.40
N ALA A 155 -2.99 -9.16 10.93
CA ALA A 155 -3.08 -8.97 12.37
C ALA A 155 -4.52 -9.21 12.84
N GLU A 156 -4.69 -9.60 14.11
CA GLU A 156 -6.00 -9.84 14.71
C GLU A 156 -6.89 -8.60 14.57
N GLY A 157 -8.08 -8.78 13.99
CA GLY A 157 -9.03 -7.70 13.72
C GLY A 157 -8.77 -6.91 12.43
N GLN A 158 -7.72 -7.24 11.68
CA GLN A 158 -7.38 -6.61 10.39
C GLN A 158 -7.70 -7.50 9.19
N GLU A 159 -8.35 -8.65 9.39
CA GLU A 159 -8.61 -9.65 8.34
C GLU A 159 -9.53 -9.11 7.23
N THR A 160 -10.31 -8.07 7.52
CA THR A 160 -11.19 -7.37 6.57
C THR A 160 -10.64 -6.03 6.09
N HIS A 161 -9.39 -5.68 6.45
CA HIS A 161 -8.77 -4.44 6.00
C HIS A 161 -8.73 -4.40 4.45
N PRO A 162 -8.94 -3.23 3.80
CA PRO A 162 -8.95 -3.15 2.34
C PRO A 162 -7.70 -3.72 1.64
N VAL A 163 -6.54 -3.65 2.29
CA VAL A 163 -5.30 -4.27 1.77
C VAL A 163 -5.41 -5.79 1.57
N PHE A 164 -6.33 -6.45 2.28
CA PHE A 164 -6.61 -7.89 2.16
C PHE A 164 -7.85 -8.22 1.34
N ALA A 165 -8.43 -7.25 0.63
CA ALA A 165 -9.60 -7.48 -0.21
C ALA A 165 -9.30 -8.47 -1.36
N GLY A 166 -10.23 -9.41 -1.61
CA GLY A 166 -10.16 -10.34 -2.73
C GLY A 166 -9.29 -11.59 -2.52
N PHE A 167 -8.44 -11.66 -1.48
CA PHE A 167 -7.59 -12.84 -1.24
C PHE A 167 -8.39 -14.15 -1.06
N LYS A 168 -9.54 -14.11 -0.37
CA LYS A 168 -10.42 -15.28 -0.23
C LYS A 168 -10.92 -15.82 -1.57
N ALA A 169 -11.17 -14.94 -2.54
CA ALA A 169 -11.58 -15.34 -3.89
C ALA A 169 -10.43 -16.00 -4.68
N MET A 170 -9.18 -15.71 -4.32
CA MET A 170 -7.97 -16.38 -4.83
C MET A 170 -7.67 -17.69 -4.10
N GLY A 171 -8.52 -18.12 -3.16
CA GLY A 171 -8.29 -19.30 -2.32
C GLY A 171 -7.27 -19.08 -1.20
N LEU A 172 -6.94 -17.82 -0.90
CA LEU A 172 -5.99 -17.42 0.15
C LEU A 172 -6.75 -16.84 1.34
N ASP A 173 -6.40 -17.23 2.57
CA ASP A 173 -7.08 -16.77 3.79
C ASP A 173 -6.16 -15.85 4.60
N PRO A 174 -6.37 -14.52 4.59
CA PRO A 174 -5.56 -13.59 5.36
C PRO A 174 -5.48 -13.92 6.86
N ALA A 175 -6.52 -14.56 7.42
CA ALA A 175 -6.53 -14.97 8.84
C ALA A 175 -5.63 -16.17 9.13
N LYS A 176 -5.28 -16.97 8.11
CA LYS A 176 -4.38 -18.14 8.22
C LYS A 176 -2.99 -17.86 7.68
N GLY A 177 -2.86 -16.80 6.89
CA GLY A 177 -1.64 -16.41 6.23
C GLY A 177 -1.48 -17.05 4.86
N PHE A 178 -0.64 -16.44 4.03
CA PHE A 178 -0.28 -16.93 2.71
C PHE A 178 1.11 -16.41 2.32
N ASN A 179 1.84 -17.20 1.54
CA ASN A 179 3.15 -16.81 1.01
C ASN A 179 2.98 -15.77 -0.10
N ILE A 180 3.92 -14.82 -0.18
CA ILE A 180 3.93 -13.74 -1.17
C ILE A 180 5.24 -13.66 -1.93
N ASP A 181 6.33 -14.24 -1.43
CA ASP A 181 7.62 -14.28 -2.13
C ASP A 181 8.12 -15.71 -2.32
N CYS A 182 9.06 -15.88 -3.24
CA CYS A 182 9.66 -17.17 -3.54
C CYS A 182 11.06 -17.36 -2.95
N TYR A 183 11.90 -16.32 -2.92
CA TYR A 183 13.24 -16.39 -2.34
C TYR A 183 13.91 -15.03 -2.19
N GLY A 184 14.82 -14.97 -1.22
CA GLY A 184 15.77 -13.88 -1.02
C GLY A 184 15.14 -12.55 -0.61
N HIS A 185 16.00 -11.62 -0.22
CA HIS A 185 15.58 -10.25 0.04
C HIS A 185 16.73 -9.28 -0.23
N ASP A 186 16.37 -8.08 -0.64
CA ASP A 186 17.32 -6.97 -0.77
C ASP A 186 17.61 -6.36 0.61
N CYS A 187 18.37 -5.25 0.64
CA CYS A 187 18.38 -4.43 1.84
C CYS A 187 16.95 -4.02 2.18
N MET A 188 16.60 -4.12 3.45
CA MET A 188 15.25 -3.88 3.93
C MET A 188 15.31 -3.22 5.31
N SER A 189 14.18 -2.67 5.74
CA SER A 189 13.98 -2.29 7.13
C SER A 189 12.81 -3.07 7.74
N ASP A 190 12.88 -3.31 9.05
CA ASP A 190 11.80 -3.96 9.79
C ASP A 190 11.76 -3.49 11.26
N PHE A 191 10.68 -3.86 11.94
CA PHE A 191 10.49 -3.56 13.36
C PHE A 191 10.96 -4.68 14.30
N TYR A 192 11.71 -5.68 13.82
CA TYR A 192 12.11 -6.80 14.66
C TYR A 192 13.21 -6.38 15.66
N PRO A 193 13.17 -6.84 16.94
CA PRO A 193 12.18 -7.75 17.53
C PRO A 193 11.04 -7.07 18.30
N LYS A 194 10.97 -5.73 18.28
CA LYS A 194 10.15 -4.96 19.23
C LYS A 194 8.78 -4.55 18.68
N GLY A 195 8.56 -4.68 17.38
CA GLY A 195 7.40 -4.10 16.69
C GLY A 195 7.48 -2.58 16.60
N PRO A 196 6.52 -1.92 15.91
CA PRO A 196 6.35 -0.48 16.01
C PRO A 196 6.10 -0.11 17.48
N ALA A 197 6.75 0.95 17.94
CA ALA A 197 6.73 1.37 19.34
C ALA A 197 5.64 2.41 19.64
N LYS A 198 5.13 3.11 18.61
CA LYS A 198 4.09 4.14 18.72
C LYS A 198 2.79 3.71 18.03
N ASP A 199 1.97 4.69 17.64
CA ASP A 199 0.59 4.60 17.11
C ASP A 199 0.45 3.86 15.76
N GLY A 200 1.48 3.16 15.29
CA GLY A 200 1.43 2.33 14.10
C GLY A 200 0.42 1.18 14.29
N THR A 201 -0.60 1.12 13.44
CA THR A 201 -1.54 0.01 13.39
C THR A 201 -0.94 -1.12 12.57
N VAL A 202 -0.57 -2.22 13.23
CA VAL A 202 -0.08 -3.41 12.52
C VAL A 202 -1.22 -4.00 11.70
N LEU A 203 -1.06 -4.02 10.38
CA LEU A 203 -2.02 -4.63 9.45
C LEU A 203 -1.70 -6.09 9.19
N GLY A 204 -0.40 -6.42 9.09
CA GLY A 204 0.06 -7.77 8.79
C GLY A 204 1.36 -8.12 9.51
N LYS A 205 1.47 -9.40 9.88
CA LYS A 205 2.64 -10.02 10.52
C LYS A 205 3.33 -10.94 9.52
N ALA A 206 4.63 -11.19 9.71
CA ALA A 206 5.35 -12.15 8.89
C ALA A 206 4.83 -13.57 9.16
N TYR A 207 4.68 -14.32 8.08
CA TYR A 207 4.20 -15.69 8.03
C TYR A 207 5.13 -16.51 7.11
N GLN A 208 5.26 -17.81 7.36
CA GLN A 208 5.89 -18.75 6.43
C GLN A 208 5.29 -20.14 6.61
N GLU A 209 4.91 -20.75 5.50
CA GLU A 209 4.72 -22.19 5.39
C GLU A 209 5.77 -22.82 4.45
N PRO A 210 6.22 -24.06 4.73
CA PRO A 210 5.77 -24.98 5.80
C PRO A 210 6.60 -24.96 7.10
N HIS A 211 7.60 -24.08 7.23
CA HIS A 211 8.55 -24.12 8.35
C HIS A 211 8.60 -22.80 9.14
N PRO A 212 7.82 -22.65 10.23
CA PRO A 212 7.92 -21.48 11.07
C PRO A 212 9.22 -21.49 11.89
N GLN A 213 10.18 -20.65 11.50
CA GLN A 213 11.31 -20.17 12.32
C GLN A 213 10.86 -19.29 13.51
N ALA A 214 11.76 -19.10 14.50
CA ALA A 214 11.45 -18.45 15.77
C ALA A 214 11.04 -16.96 15.68
N TRP A 215 11.33 -16.28 14.56
CA TRP A 215 11.00 -14.88 14.34
C TRP A 215 9.65 -14.66 13.63
N PHE A 216 8.96 -15.72 13.17
CA PHE A 216 7.62 -15.56 12.58
C PHE A 216 6.58 -15.10 13.59
N GLY A 217 5.62 -14.30 13.12
CA GLY A 217 4.62 -13.66 13.98
C GLY A 217 5.17 -12.54 14.88
N GLN A 218 6.50 -12.39 15.00
CA GLN A 218 7.14 -11.30 15.77
C GLN A 218 7.44 -10.08 14.89
N VAL A 219 7.63 -10.31 13.60
CA VAL A 219 7.84 -9.24 12.63
C VAL A 219 6.51 -8.69 12.19
N THR A 220 6.41 -7.37 12.11
CA THR A 220 5.26 -6.61 11.63
C THR A 220 5.62 -5.89 10.33
N PRO A 221 5.70 -6.61 9.19
CA PRO A 221 6.16 -6.04 7.93
C PRO A 221 5.18 -5.05 7.30
N LEU A 222 3.90 -5.05 7.68
CA LEU A 222 2.88 -4.15 7.12
C LEU A 222 2.22 -3.36 8.25
N VAL A 223 2.46 -2.05 8.29
CA VAL A 223 1.98 -1.13 9.34
C VAL A 223 1.39 0.12 8.71
N GLU A 224 0.29 0.61 9.27
CA GLU A 224 -0.37 1.87 8.90
C GLU A 224 -0.15 2.94 9.97
N TYR A 225 0.10 4.18 9.53
CA TYR A 225 0.08 5.37 10.35
C TYR A 225 -0.95 6.36 9.80
N LYS A 226 -1.81 6.89 10.68
CA LYS A 226 -2.69 8.02 10.35
C LYS A 226 -2.03 9.32 10.79
N VAL A 227 -1.80 10.23 9.86
CA VAL A 227 -1.10 11.50 10.13
C VAL A 227 -1.92 12.65 9.55
N GLY A 228 -2.56 13.43 10.43
CA GLY A 228 -3.54 14.44 10.00
C GLY A 228 -4.68 13.78 9.21
N ASN A 229 -4.90 14.23 7.97
CA ASN A 229 -5.95 13.68 7.10
C ASN A 229 -5.45 12.57 6.15
N GLY A 230 -4.17 12.24 6.18
CA GLY A 230 -3.55 11.28 5.27
C GLY A 230 -3.08 10.01 5.96
N ILE A 231 -2.55 9.10 5.15
CA ILE A 231 -2.15 7.76 5.56
C ILE A 231 -0.73 7.49 5.10
N ILE A 232 0.06 6.81 5.95
CA ILE A 232 1.33 6.20 5.58
C ILE A 232 1.19 4.70 5.76
N ILE A 233 1.40 3.93 4.69
CA ILE A 233 1.63 2.49 4.80
C ILE A 233 3.12 2.26 4.66
N VAL A 234 3.65 1.36 5.48
CA VAL A 234 5.00 0.83 5.30
C VAL A 234 4.95 -0.65 4.97
N SER A 235 5.80 -1.09 4.03
CA SER A 235 6.11 -2.51 3.81
C SER A 235 7.60 -2.76 3.98
N GLY A 236 7.96 -3.53 5.00
CA GLY A 236 9.34 -3.91 5.27
C GLY A 236 9.57 -5.39 5.04
N TRP A 237 10.64 -5.90 5.64
CA TRP A 237 10.98 -7.33 5.53
C TRP A 237 11.17 -7.73 4.05
N ARG A 238 10.89 -8.98 3.70
CA ARG A 238 10.92 -9.52 2.34
C ARG A 238 9.65 -9.19 1.52
N PHE A 239 8.89 -8.16 1.90
CA PHE A 239 7.58 -7.85 1.31
C PHE A 239 7.62 -6.96 0.07
N THR A 240 8.64 -7.12 -0.76
CA THR A 240 8.67 -6.57 -2.11
C THR A 240 9.84 -7.25 -2.80
N VAL A 241 9.57 -8.02 -3.85
CA VAL A 241 10.50 -8.02 -4.98
C VAL A 241 9.75 -8.51 -6.20
N PHE A 242 9.32 -7.59 -7.07
CA PHE A 242 8.87 -7.94 -8.42
C PHE A 242 10.09 -8.26 -9.31
N ARG A 243 11.05 -9.09 -8.85
CA ARG A 243 12.33 -9.26 -9.55
C ARG A 243 12.11 -9.57 -11.02
N SER A 244 12.79 -8.80 -11.87
CA SER A 244 12.74 -8.87 -13.33
C SER A 244 13.15 -10.23 -13.94
N ASN A 245 13.47 -11.24 -13.12
CA ASN A 245 13.79 -12.61 -13.53
C ASN A 245 13.06 -13.69 -12.72
N ASP A 246 12.14 -13.32 -11.83
CA ASP A 246 11.34 -14.26 -11.03
C ASP A 246 9.94 -14.44 -11.60
N GLU A 247 9.81 -14.40 -12.94
CA GLU A 247 8.56 -14.67 -13.67
C GLU A 247 7.95 -16.05 -13.36
N LYS A 248 8.71 -16.91 -12.68
CA LYS A 248 8.30 -18.24 -12.22
C LYS A 248 7.87 -18.28 -10.76
N CYS A 249 7.87 -17.15 -10.05
CA CYS A 249 7.40 -17.15 -8.68
C CYS A 249 5.91 -17.46 -8.63
N LYS A 250 5.57 -18.62 -8.06
CA LYS A 250 4.18 -19.09 -7.94
C LYS A 250 3.29 -18.22 -7.02
N TYR A 251 3.86 -17.24 -6.32
CA TYR A 251 3.15 -16.31 -5.45
C TYR A 251 3.06 -14.89 -6.03
N SER A 252 3.49 -14.69 -7.28
CA SER A 252 3.46 -13.39 -7.96
C SER A 252 2.07 -12.76 -7.98
N ASP A 253 1.01 -13.56 -8.18
CA ASP A 253 -0.37 -13.08 -8.16
C ASP A 253 -0.76 -12.52 -6.79
N ALA A 254 -0.36 -13.19 -5.70
CA ALA A 254 -0.65 -12.73 -4.34
C ALA A 254 0.11 -11.44 -4.02
N MET A 255 1.38 -11.35 -4.43
CA MET A 255 2.20 -10.14 -4.28
C MET A 255 1.64 -8.96 -5.07
N THR A 256 1.26 -9.21 -6.33
CA THR A 256 0.62 -8.22 -7.20
C THR A 256 -0.67 -7.73 -6.57
N LYS A 257 -1.52 -8.66 -6.11
CA LYS A 257 -2.80 -8.31 -5.48
C LYS A 257 -2.62 -7.46 -4.22
N LEU A 258 -1.61 -7.76 -3.40
CA LEU A 258 -1.32 -6.97 -2.21
C LEU A 258 -0.96 -5.52 -2.59
N HIS A 259 -0.09 -5.34 -3.59
CA HIS A 259 0.29 -4.01 -4.07
C HIS A 259 -0.89 -3.26 -4.69
N GLU A 260 -1.71 -3.92 -5.51
CA GLU A 260 -2.95 -3.33 -6.04
C GLU A 260 -3.85 -2.81 -4.92
N ASN A 261 -4.09 -3.63 -3.89
CA ASN A 261 -4.97 -3.26 -2.79
C ASN A 261 -4.37 -2.13 -1.93
N ILE A 262 -3.04 -2.09 -1.73
CA ILE A 262 -2.35 -0.99 -1.06
C ILE A 262 -2.56 0.30 -1.86
N MET A 263 -2.34 0.29 -3.18
CA MET A 263 -2.53 1.46 -4.03
C MET A 263 -3.98 1.92 -4.05
N GLU A 264 -4.93 1.00 -4.17
CA GLU A 264 -6.36 1.31 -4.16
C GLU A 264 -6.77 1.95 -2.83
N TYR A 265 -6.34 1.38 -1.71
CA TYR A 265 -6.65 1.90 -0.39
C TYR A 265 -6.05 3.29 -0.15
N LEU A 266 -4.75 3.46 -0.45
CA LEU A 266 -4.06 4.74 -0.29
C LEU A 266 -4.63 5.82 -1.21
N GLY A 267 -4.95 5.46 -2.46
CA GLY A 267 -5.52 6.37 -3.44
C GLY A 267 -6.95 6.80 -3.09
N ALA A 268 -7.79 5.86 -2.63
CA ALA A 268 -9.16 6.13 -2.20
C ALA A 268 -9.22 6.97 -0.92
N ALA A 269 -8.25 6.79 -0.01
CA ALA A 269 -8.14 7.58 1.21
C ALA A 269 -7.58 8.99 0.97
N ALA A 270 -6.82 9.20 -0.12
CA ALA A 270 -6.18 10.48 -0.39
C ALA A 270 -7.22 11.57 -0.70
N SER A 271 -7.25 12.61 0.14
CA SER A 271 -8.18 13.74 0.03
C SER A 271 -7.55 15.00 -0.55
N VAL A 272 -6.25 14.98 -0.82
CA VAL A 272 -5.54 16.06 -1.52
C VAL A 272 -6.14 16.32 -2.90
N ASP A 273 -6.43 17.59 -3.18
CA ASP A 273 -6.98 18.02 -4.46
C ASP A 273 -5.87 18.02 -5.51
N SER A 274 -5.63 16.86 -6.14
CA SER A 274 -4.76 16.80 -7.30
C SER A 274 -5.43 17.61 -8.42
N LYS A 275 -4.72 18.62 -8.95
CA LYS A 275 -5.22 19.43 -10.07
C LYS A 275 -5.59 18.49 -11.21
N ASP A 276 -6.86 18.45 -11.60
CA ASP A 276 -7.47 17.49 -12.54
C ASP A 276 -7.91 16.16 -11.89
N LYS A 277 -8.92 16.24 -11.02
CA LYS A 277 -9.71 15.09 -10.56
C LYS A 277 -10.38 14.40 -11.75
N LEU A 278 -10.13 13.10 -11.93
CA LEU A 278 -11.20 12.21 -12.39
C LEU A 278 -12.03 11.82 -11.16
N PRO A 279 -13.36 12.03 -11.17
CA PRO A 279 -14.19 11.90 -9.99
C PRO A 279 -14.53 10.43 -9.74
N SER A 280 -13.97 9.82 -8.68
CA SER A 280 -14.69 8.76 -7.96
C SER A 280 -15.44 9.40 -6.80
N GLN A 281 -16.53 10.10 -7.12
CA GLN A 281 -17.56 10.34 -6.10
C GLN A 281 -18.23 9.00 -5.77
N TRP A 282 -17.76 8.33 -4.72
CA TRP A 282 -18.65 7.45 -3.97
C TRP A 282 -19.50 8.33 -3.06
N GLY A 283 -20.70 8.63 -3.56
CA GLY A 283 -21.66 9.51 -2.92
C GLY A 283 -22.04 9.00 -1.52
N LEU A 284 -21.92 9.89 -0.54
CA LEU A 284 -22.79 9.87 0.63
C LEU A 284 -24.23 9.99 0.14
N ILE A 285 -24.96 8.87 0.13
CA ILE A 285 -26.42 8.88 0.01
C ILE A 285 -26.95 9.53 1.30
N LYS A 286 -27.11 10.85 1.27
CA LYS A 286 -27.99 11.55 2.21
C LYS A 286 -29.41 11.33 1.72
N ASN A 287 -30.12 10.40 2.36
CA ASN A 287 -31.57 10.36 2.32
C ASN A 287 -32.13 11.75 2.68
N ARG A 288 -32.92 12.34 1.79
CA ARG A 288 -33.87 13.39 2.15
C ARG A 288 -35.27 12.83 1.90
N ASN A 289 -35.96 12.68 3.03
CA ASN A 289 -37.41 12.55 3.28
C ASN A 289 -38.33 12.22 2.12
#